data_AF-A0A1E1WRK2-F1
#
_entry.id   AF-A0A1E1WRK2-F1
#
_cell.length_a   1.000
_cell.length_b   1.000
_cell.length_c   1.000
_cell.angle_alpha   90.00
_cell.angle_beta   90.00
_cell.angle_gamma   90.00
#
_symmetry.space_group_name_H-M   'P 1'
#
loop_
_entity.id
_entity.type
_entity.pdbx_description
1 polymer ?
#
loop_
_entity_poly.entity_id
_entity_poly.type
_entity_poly.pdbx_seq_one_letter_code
_entity_poly.pdbx_strand_id
1 'polypeptide(L)'
;ASSDTETDDDDVDPANNSGDEDDEWADEREQPRLDFTATPVVNAGTAESPFDFFNLFFNLSFWQTLVASVNTHAIQVLLEANSENARINRWKDTNVAEMQIFMGLLFHMGHIRLPRINDYWRRDILFNFSFRRFMSRDRFLLILRNLCF
;
A
#
# COMPACT_ATOMS: atom_id res chain seq x y z
N ALA A 1 -62.10 31.07 32.11
CA ALA A 1 -62.11 29.67 31.63
C ALA A 1 -61.75 29.69 30.15
N SER A 2 -60.88 28.77 29.74
CA SER A 2 -60.39 28.47 28.37
C SER A 2 -59.41 29.50 27.80
N SER A 3 -58.13 29.17 27.59
CA SER A 3 -57.49 28.27 26.58
C SER A 3 -57.30 28.92 25.20
N ASP A 4 -56.03 29.26 24.96
CA ASP A 4 -55.15 28.88 23.84
C ASP A 4 -55.22 29.52 22.43
N THR A 5 -53.98 29.81 21.97
CA THR A 5 -53.43 29.87 20.58
C THR A 5 -53.69 31.18 19.79
N GLU A 6 -52.78 31.81 19.01
CA GLU A 6 -51.63 31.39 18.18
C GLU A 6 -50.56 32.53 17.98
N THR A 7 -49.36 32.12 17.52
CA THR A 7 -48.20 32.73 16.76
C THR A 7 -48.25 34.20 16.24
N ASP A 8 -47.18 34.94 15.89
CA ASP A 8 -45.79 34.74 15.39
C ASP A 8 -44.96 36.07 15.52
N ASP A 9 -43.63 35.96 15.33
CA ASP A 9 -42.65 36.95 14.80
C ASP A 9 -42.22 38.23 15.57
N ASP A 10 -40.92 38.30 15.93
CA ASP A 10 -39.88 39.09 15.20
C ASP A 10 -38.62 39.39 16.06
N ASP A 11 -37.47 38.98 15.51
CA ASP A 11 -36.11 39.51 15.58
C ASP A 11 -35.48 39.97 16.92
N VAL A 12 -34.58 39.12 17.42
CA VAL A 12 -33.47 39.54 18.29
C VAL A 12 -32.15 39.26 17.58
N ASP A 13 -31.59 40.30 16.97
CA ASP A 13 -30.14 40.40 16.78
C ASP A 13 -29.56 41.11 18.01
N PRO A 14 -28.52 40.54 18.63
CA PRO A 14 -27.32 41.34 18.68
C PRO A 14 -26.09 40.49 18.39
N ALA A 15 -25.43 40.84 17.29
CA ALA A 15 -24.01 41.16 17.24
C ALA A 15 -23.14 40.22 18.09
N ASN A 16 -22.69 39.15 17.42
CA ASN A 16 -21.28 38.92 17.16
C ASN A 16 -20.35 39.18 18.36
N ASN A 17 -19.96 38.11 19.06
CA ASN A 17 -18.56 37.76 19.26
C ASN A 17 -18.44 36.50 20.13
N SER A 18 -18.19 35.35 19.52
CA SER A 18 -17.53 34.26 20.24
C SER A 18 -16.76 33.38 19.27
N GLY A 19 -15.52 33.81 18.99
CA GLY A 19 -14.35 32.94 18.94
C GLY A 19 -14.41 31.76 17.97
N ASP A 20 -14.44 32.05 16.68
CA ASP A 20 -13.79 31.16 15.71
C ASP A 20 -12.30 31.53 15.71
N GLU A 21 -11.54 30.85 16.57
CA GLU A 21 -10.09 30.82 16.44
C GLU A 21 -9.79 29.99 15.18
N ASP A 22 -9.50 30.70 14.09
CA ASP A 22 -8.98 30.11 12.87
C ASP A 22 -7.69 29.34 13.20
N ASP A 23 -7.77 28.01 13.29
CA ASP A 23 -6.63 27.10 13.32
C ASP A 23 -5.94 27.12 11.93
N GLU A 24 -5.32 28.25 11.62
CA GLU A 24 -4.47 28.43 10.46
C GLU A 24 -3.19 27.61 10.67
N TRP A 25 -2.91 26.68 9.75
CA TRP A 25 -1.68 25.88 9.77
C TRP A 25 -0.46 26.80 9.66
N ALA A 26 0.09 27.22 10.79
CA ALA A 26 1.28 28.05 10.84
C ALA A 26 2.52 27.26 10.38
N ASP A 27 3.12 27.69 9.26
CA ASP A 27 4.29 27.09 8.61
C ASP A 27 5.60 27.35 9.40
N GLU A 28 5.58 28.26 10.37
CA GLU A 28 6.78 28.77 11.06
C GLU A 28 6.90 28.31 12.53
N ARG A 29 6.63 27.03 12.81
CA ARG A 29 7.06 26.46 14.09
C ARG A 29 8.51 26.00 13.95
N GLU A 30 9.45 26.68 14.63
CA GLU A 30 10.80 26.18 14.82
C GLU A 30 10.71 24.76 15.40
N GLN A 31 11.02 23.76 14.57
CA GLN A 31 10.97 22.38 15.01
C GLN A 31 12.00 22.19 16.12
N PRO A 32 11.61 21.71 17.32
CA PRO A 32 12.56 21.49 18.39
C PRO A 32 13.63 20.52 17.89
N ARG A 33 14.89 20.91 18.04
CA ARG A 33 16.03 20.09 17.64
C ARG A 33 16.06 18.87 18.54
N LEU A 34 15.66 17.72 18.00
CA LEU A 34 15.68 16.45 18.70
C LEU A 34 17.11 15.90 18.67
N ASP A 35 17.91 16.28 19.66
CA ASP A 35 19.24 15.69 19.84
C ASP A 35 19.09 14.24 20.30
N PHE A 36 19.36 13.30 19.39
CA PHE A 36 19.34 11.88 19.69
C PHE A 36 20.53 11.55 20.61
N THR A 37 20.28 11.51 21.91
CA THR A 37 21.27 11.23 22.96
C THR A 37 21.48 9.73 23.22
N ALA A 38 20.64 8.87 22.64
CA ALA A 38 20.84 7.44 22.70
C ALA A 38 21.96 7.01 21.75
N THR A 39 22.82 6.09 22.18
CA THR A 39 23.67 5.35 21.25
C THR A 39 22.76 4.46 20.41
N PRO A 40 22.76 4.58 19.06
CA PRO A 40 21.95 3.71 18.22
C PRO A 40 22.49 2.28 18.34
N VAL A 41 21.82 1.47 19.14
CA VAL A 41 22.06 0.04 19.21
C VAL A 41 21.03 -0.62 18.29
N VAL A 42 21.51 -1.20 17.19
CA VAL A 42 20.67 -2.07 16.38
C VAL A 42 20.46 -3.35 17.16
N ASN A 43 19.27 -3.54 17.75
CA ASN A 43 18.85 -4.82 18.31
C ASN A 43 18.54 -5.79 17.16
N ALA A 44 19.59 -6.23 16.47
CA ALA A 44 19.54 -7.14 15.32
C ALA A 44 19.36 -8.61 15.73
N GLY A 45 19.41 -8.92 17.02
CA GLY A 45 19.49 -10.30 17.51
C GLY A 45 20.72 -11.00 16.92
N THR A 46 20.50 -12.12 16.22
CA THR A 46 21.52 -12.93 15.54
C THR A 46 21.62 -12.65 14.03
N ALA A 47 21.07 -11.54 13.54
CA ALA A 47 21.14 -11.21 12.11
C ALA A 47 22.57 -10.80 11.72
N GLU A 48 23.17 -11.52 10.79
CA GLU A 48 24.56 -11.30 10.34
C GLU A 48 24.62 -10.95 8.86
N SER A 49 23.66 -11.40 8.05
CA SER A 49 23.59 -11.10 6.62
C SER A 49 22.51 -10.06 6.30
N PRO A 50 22.64 -9.31 5.18
CA PRO A 50 21.59 -8.39 4.72
C PRO A 50 20.21 -9.05 4.58
N PHE A 51 20.16 -10.35 4.27
CA PHE A 51 18.91 -11.08 4.18
C PHE A 51 18.28 -11.37 5.54
N ASP A 52 19.10 -11.56 6.59
CA ASP A 52 18.59 -11.73 7.95
C ASP A 52 17.93 -10.45 8.44
N PHE A 53 18.55 -9.29 8.18
CA PHE A 53 17.94 -7.99 8.46
C PHE A 53 16.64 -7.77 7.70
N PHE A 54 16.58 -8.21 6.44
CA PHE A 54 15.34 -8.16 5.66
C PHE A 54 14.22 -8.99 6.31
N ASN A 55 14.54 -10.19 6.82
CA ASN A 55 13.56 -11.06 7.47
C ASN A 55 13.04 -10.53 8.81
N LEU A 56 13.71 -9.55 9.44
CA LEU A 56 13.18 -8.86 10.62
C LEU A 56 11.91 -8.06 10.30
N PHE A 57 11.83 -7.47 9.10
CA PHE A 57 10.67 -6.73 8.63
C PHE A 57 9.66 -7.64 7.92
N PHE A 58 10.17 -8.52 7.05
CA PHE A 58 9.39 -9.42 6.21
C PHE A 58 9.37 -10.83 6.79
N ASN A 59 8.79 -10.96 7.98
CA ASN A 59 8.71 -12.25 8.68
C ASN A 59 7.66 -13.19 8.06
N LEU A 60 7.61 -14.44 8.53
CA LEU A 60 6.67 -15.44 8.01
C LEU A 60 5.21 -14.99 8.12
N SER A 61 4.82 -14.37 9.24
CA SER A 61 3.46 -13.89 9.45
C SER A 61 3.08 -12.83 8.42
N PHE A 62 3.99 -11.88 8.14
CA PHE A 62 3.81 -10.90 7.07
C PHE A 62 3.55 -11.59 5.72
N TRP A 63 4.37 -12.57 5.36
CA TRP A 63 4.20 -13.28 4.09
C TRP A 63 2.88 -14.04 4.02
N GLN A 64 2.47 -14.69 5.11
CA GLN A 64 1.21 -15.41 5.18
C GLN A 64 0.02 -14.46 5.05
N THR A 65 0.03 -13.33 5.75
CA THR A 65 -1.01 -12.30 5.64
C THR A 65 -1.09 -11.75 4.22
N LEU A 66 0.05 -11.43 3.61
CA LEU A 66 0.09 -10.91 2.24
C LEU A 66 -0.44 -11.91 1.21
N VAL A 67 -0.08 -13.18 1.36
CA VAL A 67 -0.60 -14.25 0.48
C VAL A 67 -2.12 -14.42 0.68
N ALA A 68 -2.57 -14.42 1.92
CA ALA A 68 -3.99 -14.55 2.24
C ALA A 68 -4.81 -13.37 1.70
N SER A 69 -4.33 -12.13 1.86
CA SER A 69 -5.02 -10.93 1.34
C SER A 69 -5.14 -10.98 -0.18
N VAL A 70 -4.02 -11.24 -0.88
CA VAL A 70 -3.96 -11.29 -2.34
C VAL A 70 -4.86 -12.39 -2.91
N ASN A 71 -4.83 -13.60 -2.33
CA ASN A 71 -5.69 -14.69 -2.78
C ASN A 71 -7.17 -14.36 -2.55
N THR A 72 -7.51 -13.82 -1.38
CA THR A 72 -8.89 -13.43 -1.05
C THR A 72 -9.41 -12.35 -2.00
N HIS A 73 -8.62 -11.31 -2.25
CA HIS A 73 -8.98 -10.25 -3.17
C HIS A 73 -9.08 -10.75 -4.61
N ALA A 74 -8.19 -11.64 -5.04
CA ALA A 74 -8.28 -12.22 -6.38
C ALA A 74 -9.56 -13.03 -6.58
N ILE A 75 -10.05 -13.73 -5.55
CA ILE A 75 -11.34 -14.42 -5.58
C ILE A 75 -12.48 -13.40 -5.73
N GLN A 76 -12.46 -12.31 -4.96
CA GLN A 76 -13.47 -11.25 -5.07
C GLN A 76 -13.51 -10.67 -6.49
N VAL A 77 -12.35 -10.29 -7.03
CA VAL A 77 -12.23 -9.77 -8.40
C VAL A 77 -12.65 -10.80 -9.45
N LEU A 78 -12.46 -12.09 -9.19
CA LEU A 78 -12.92 -13.16 -10.07
C LEU A 78 -14.44 -13.29 -10.05
N LEU A 79 -15.07 -13.18 -8.89
CA LEU A 79 -16.54 -13.22 -8.73
C LEU A 79 -17.22 -12.02 -9.39
N GLU A 80 -16.58 -10.85 -9.37
CA GLU A 80 -17.07 -9.63 -10.02
C GLU A 80 -16.83 -9.59 -11.54
N ALA A 81 -16.00 -10.50 -12.07
CA ALA A 81 -15.62 -10.49 -13.47
C ALA A 81 -16.75 -11.00 -14.38
N ASN A 82 -17.42 -10.07 -15.07
CA ASN A 82 -18.51 -10.38 -16.01
C ASN A 82 -18.05 -10.82 -17.42
N SER A 83 -16.76 -11.14 -17.62
CA SER A 83 -16.23 -11.48 -18.94
C SER A 83 -15.48 -12.81 -18.92
N GLU A 84 -15.85 -13.72 -19.83
CA GLU A 84 -15.20 -15.03 -20.01
C GLU A 84 -13.72 -14.91 -20.41
N ASN A 85 -13.31 -13.78 -21.02
CA ASN A 85 -11.94 -13.52 -21.45
C ASN A 85 -11.13 -12.69 -20.45
N ALA A 86 -11.67 -12.41 -19.26
CA ALA A 86 -10.97 -11.62 -18.25
C ALA A 86 -9.67 -12.32 -17.82
N ARG A 87 -8.58 -11.56 -17.69
CA ARG A 87 -7.27 -12.09 -17.27
C ARG A 87 -7.31 -12.77 -15.89
N ILE A 88 -8.23 -12.33 -15.03
CA ILE A 88 -8.45 -12.93 -13.71
C ILE A 88 -8.95 -14.36 -13.78
N ASN A 89 -9.56 -14.79 -14.89
CA ASN A 89 -10.02 -16.18 -15.05
C ASN A 89 -8.86 -17.18 -15.10
N ARG A 90 -7.63 -16.69 -15.30
CA ARG A 90 -6.40 -17.49 -15.22
C ARG A 90 -5.76 -17.44 -13.83
N TRP A 91 -6.44 -16.86 -12.84
CA TRP A 91 -5.94 -16.78 -11.47
C TRP A 91 -5.69 -18.17 -10.92
N LYS A 92 -4.57 -18.28 -10.20
CA LYS A 92 -4.21 -19.41 -9.37
C LYS A 92 -3.72 -18.83 -8.07
N ASP A 93 -4.09 -19.46 -6.97
CA ASP A 93 -3.63 -18.99 -5.67
C ASP A 93 -2.10 -18.96 -5.62
N THR A 94 -1.58 -17.85 -5.10
CA THR A 94 -0.16 -17.69 -4.83
C THR A 94 0.19 -18.30 -3.48
N ASN A 95 1.49 -18.54 -3.28
CA ASN A 95 2.03 -19.04 -2.02
C ASN A 95 3.21 -18.15 -1.58
N VAL A 96 3.74 -18.40 -0.39
CA VAL A 96 4.83 -17.59 0.18
C VAL A 96 6.06 -17.58 -0.73
N ALA A 97 6.46 -18.73 -1.29
CA ALA A 97 7.63 -18.82 -2.15
C ALA A 97 7.45 -18.02 -3.45
N GLU A 98 6.28 -18.12 -4.08
CA GLU A 98 5.95 -17.35 -5.28
C GLU A 98 5.86 -15.84 -4.97
N MET A 99 5.30 -15.47 -3.81
CA MET A 99 5.19 -14.08 -3.38
C MET A 99 6.56 -13.46 -3.06
N GLN A 100 7.49 -14.22 -2.48
CA GLN A 100 8.87 -13.79 -2.28
C GLN A 100 9.60 -13.55 -3.60
N ILE A 101 9.38 -14.40 -4.60
CA ILE A 101 9.90 -14.18 -5.96
C ILE A 101 9.31 -12.90 -6.55
N PHE A 102 7.99 -12.71 -6.45
CA PHE A 102 7.31 -11.51 -6.92
C PHE A 102 7.90 -10.24 -6.27
N MET A 103 8.06 -10.22 -4.95
CA MET A 103 8.65 -9.08 -4.24
C MET A 103 10.12 -8.85 -4.60
N GLY A 104 10.91 -9.91 -4.79
CA GLY A 104 12.28 -9.80 -5.27
C GLY A 104 12.36 -9.13 -6.65
N LEU A 105 11.46 -9.51 -7.57
CA LEU A 105 11.35 -8.86 -8.88
C LEU A 105 10.88 -7.41 -8.75
N LEU A 106 9.92 -7.12 -7.86
CA LEU A 106 9.41 -5.77 -7.62
C LEU A 106 10.51 -4.84 -7.09
N PHE A 107 11.32 -5.29 -6.12
CA PHE A 107 12.47 -4.53 -5.62
C PHE A 107 13.52 -4.32 -6.71
N HIS A 108 13.76 -5.32 -7.55
CA HIS A 108 14.70 -5.19 -8.65
C HIS A 108 14.24 -4.13 -9.68
N MET A 109 12.92 -3.99 -9.94
CA MET A 109 12.38 -2.88 -10.74
C MET A 109 12.51 -1.53 -10.04
N GLY A 110 12.44 -1.50 -8.71
CA GLY A 110 12.71 -0.30 -7.92
C GLY A 110 14.14 0.20 -8.12
N HIS A 111 15.09 -0.74 -8.24
CA HIS A 111 16.51 -0.48 -8.45
C HIS A 111 16.84 -0.12 -9.91
N ILE A 112 16.32 -0.88 -10.88
CA ILE A 112 16.53 -0.66 -12.31
C ILE A 112 15.20 -0.25 -12.94
N ARG A 113 15.04 1.04 -13.25
CA ARG A 113 13.79 1.56 -13.83
C ARG A 113 13.83 1.55 -15.34
N LEU A 114 12.96 0.77 -15.96
CA LEU A 114 12.73 0.78 -17.40
C LEU A 114 11.50 1.62 -17.77
N PRO A 115 11.44 2.21 -18.99
CA PRO A 115 10.33 3.04 -19.41
C PRO A 115 8.98 2.33 -19.44
N ARG A 116 8.97 1.02 -19.70
CA ARG A 116 7.74 0.21 -19.73
C ARG A 116 7.94 -1.07 -18.92
N ILE A 117 6.92 -1.46 -18.18
CA ILE A 117 6.91 -2.72 -17.42
C ILE A 117 7.11 -3.96 -18.30
N ASN A 118 6.71 -3.87 -19.57
CA ASN A 118 6.89 -4.96 -20.53
C ASN A 118 8.37 -5.16 -20.91
N ASP A 119 9.21 -4.13 -20.74
CA ASP A 119 10.61 -4.18 -21.14
C ASP A 119 11.44 -5.10 -20.24
N TYR A 120 11.05 -5.30 -18.97
CA TYR A 120 11.70 -6.27 -18.08
C TYR A 120 11.62 -7.72 -18.59
N TRP A 121 10.63 -8.02 -19.46
CA TRP A 121 10.46 -9.34 -20.08
C TRP A 121 10.81 -9.33 -21.58
N ARG A 122 11.49 -8.31 -22.12
CA ARG A 122 11.91 -8.24 -23.54
C ARG A 122 13.18 -9.05 -23.83
N ARG A 123 13.24 -9.71 -24.99
CA ARG A 123 14.34 -10.64 -25.38
C ARG A 123 15.51 -9.94 -26.06
N ASP A 124 15.34 -8.65 -26.32
CA ASP A 124 16.38 -7.83 -26.92
C ASP A 124 17.63 -7.84 -26.03
N ILE A 125 18.79 -7.76 -26.66
CA ILE A 125 20.10 -7.70 -26.01
C ILE A 125 20.17 -6.52 -25.04
N LEU A 126 19.50 -5.41 -25.39
CA LEU A 126 19.42 -4.21 -24.55
C LEU A 126 18.61 -4.41 -23.26
N PHE A 127 17.76 -5.44 -23.19
CA PHE A 127 16.86 -5.72 -22.07
C PHE A 127 17.04 -7.14 -21.53
N ASN A 128 18.28 -7.67 -21.53
CA ASN A 128 18.60 -9.03 -21.12
C ASN A 128 18.58 -9.24 -19.59
N PHE A 129 17.44 -8.94 -18.96
CA PHE A 129 17.22 -9.20 -17.54
C PHE A 129 16.69 -10.63 -17.31
N SER A 130 16.96 -11.16 -16.11
CA SER A 130 16.56 -12.53 -15.72
C SER A 130 15.12 -12.66 -15.22
N PHE A 131 14.26 -11.64 -15.32
CA PHE A 131 12.88 -11.66 -14.81
C PHE A 131 12.07 -12.87 -15.29
N ARG A 132 12.17 -13.17 -16.59
CA ARG A 132 11.50 -14.32 -17.23
C ARG A 132 11.84 -15.67 -16.62
N ARG A 133 13.04 -15.81 -16.06
CA ARG A 133 13.50 -17.06 -15.44
C ARG A 133 12.73 -17.35 -14.16
N PHE A 134 12.30 -16.30 -13.46
CA PHE A 134 11.70 -16.41 -12.14
C PHE A 134 10.16 -16.33 -12.18
N MET A 135 9.59 -15.48 -13.04
CA MET A 135 8.14 -15.34 -13.16
C MET A 135 7.76 -14.87 -14.57
N SER A 136 6.61 -15.33 -15.08
CA SER A 136 6.09 -14.81 -16.35
C SER A 136 5.53 -13.39 -16.16
N ARG A 137 5.61 -12.56 -17.21
CA ARG A 137 5.06 -11.19 -17.18
C ARG A 137 3.60 -11.18 -16.78
N ASP A 138 2.80 -12.06 -17.39
CA ASP A 138 1.36 -12.09 -17.17
C ASP A 138 1.03 -12.51 -15.73
N ARG A 139 1.80 -13.44 -15.14
CA ARG A 139 1.65 -13.80 -13.72
C ARG A 139 2.04 -12.64 -12.80
N PHE A 140 3.17 -11.97 -13.08
CA PHE A 140 3.62 -10.81 -12.30
C PHE A 140 2.56 -9.69 -12.31
N LEU A 141 2.07 -9.31 -13.49
CA LEU A 141 1.04 -8.27 -13.61
C LEU A 141 -0.28 -8.69 -12.95
N LEU A 142 -0.61 -9.98 -12.97
CA LEU A 142 -1.82 -10.49 -12.34
C LEU A 142 -1.73 -10.46 -10.81
N ILE A 143 -0.57 -10.80 -10.23
CA ILE A 143 -0.32 -10.64 -8.79
C ILE A 143 -0.32 -9.16 -8.42
N LEU A 144 0.38 -8.31 -9.19
CA LEU A 144 0.44 -6.87 -8.96
C LEU A 144 -0.95 -6.22 -8.94
N ARG A 145 -1.86 -6.66 -9.82
CA ARG A 145 -3.23 -6.15 -9.86
C ARG A 145 -4.06 -6.53 -8.63
N ASN A 146 -3.77 -7.66 -8.01
CA ASN A 146 -4.50 -8.16 -6.85
C ASN A 146 -3.75 -7.90 -5.53
N LEU A 147 -2.74 -7.02 -5.55
CA LEU A 147 -2.01 -6.63 -4.36
C LEU A 147 -2.90 -5.74 -3.49
N CYS A 148 -3.29 -6.26 -2.32
CA CYS A 148 -4.06 -5.55 -1.30
C CYS A 148 -3.45 -5.79 0.08
N PHE A 149 -3.66 -4.82 0.98
CA PHE A 149 -3.13 -4.78 2.34
C PHE A 149 -4.27 -4.60 3.34
#